data_AF-A0A0A9EE75-F1
#
_entry.id   AF-A0A0A9EE75-F1
#
_cell.length_a   1.000
_cell.length_b   1.000
_cell.length_c   1.000
_cell.angle_alpha   90.00
_cell.angle_beta   90.00
_cell.angle_gamma   90.00
#
_symmetry.space_group_name_H-M   'P 1'
#
loop_
_entity.id
_entity.type
_entity.pdbx_description
1 polymer ?
#
loop_
_entity_poly.entity_id
_entity_poly.type
_entity_poly.pdbx_seq_one_letter_code
_entity_poly.pdbx_strand_id
1 'polypeptide(L)'
;MDDGVMLKWKADFGSTLGSCVILGASSAGSDGAGAGTAPVVDSGHGEPDDSGSIPESFYTNGGLKLRVVWTISSLIAASARHYLLQPIIADHKTLESLDLTDADGQGMLTMDKWQLQELRVRPVSASVDSHRTLMPALSMQLWYVPCIELPGGLVLNGATLVAIKPSDEATMDTVGNGATESAWILDAFEEPYRTAVSMLLKRRTYSLEMNSF
;
A
#
# COMPACT_ATOMS: atom_id res chain seq x y z
N MET A 1 21.54 0.25 10.57
CA MET A 1 20.58 -0.08 11.63
C MET A 1 19.23 0.11 10.99
N ASP A 2 18.36 -0.90 11.07
CA ASP A 2 17.01 -0.79 10.55
C ASP A 2 16.29 0.24 11.43
N ASP A 3 15.87 1.37 10.87
CA ASP A 3 15.33 2.53 11.62
C ASP A 3 13.94 2.26 12.23
N GLY A 4 13.57 0.97 12.40
CA GLY A 4 12.23 0.53 12.79
C GLY A 4 11.18 0.82 11.72
N VAL A 5 11.55 1.31 10.54
CA VAL A 5 10.63 1.60 9.44
C VAL A 5 9.91 0.34 9.02
N MET A 6 8.59 0.41 8.96
CA MET A 6 7.75 -0.67 8.48
C MET A 6 7.17 -0.31 7.12
N LEU A 7 7.27 -1.22 6.16
CA LEU A 7 6.61 -1.12 4.87
C LEU A 7 6.07 -2.50 4.47
N LYS A 8 4.76 -2.54 4.17
CA LYS A 8 4.10 -3.70 3.60
C LYS A 8 3.26 -3.29 2.42
N TRP A 9 3.22 -4.10 1.38
CA TRP A 9 2.34 -3.87 0.24
C TRP A 9 1.82 -5.18 -0.34
N LYS A 10 0.59 -5.12 -0.85
CA LYS A 10 -0.04 -6.19 -1.63
C LYS A 10 -0.52 -5.60 -2.94
N ALA A 11 -0.25 -6.26 -4.06
CA ALA A 11 -0.73 -5.83 -5.36
C ALA A 11 -1.38 -6.99 -6.11
N ASP A 12 -2.56 -6.73 -6.67
CA ASP A 12 -3.30 -7.66 -7.50
C ASP A 12 -3.04 -7.32 -8.98
N PHE A 13 -2.74 -8.33 -9.79
CA PHE A 13 -2.43 -8.15 -11.20
C PHE A 13 -3.26 -9.07 -12.09
N GLY A 14 -3.79 -8.52 -13.18
CA GLY A 14 -4.23 -9.27 -14.36
C GLY A 14 -3.22 -9.07 -15.49
N SER A 15 -3.66 -8.56 -16.64
CA SER A 15 -2.70 -8.06 -17.66
C SER A 15 -2.01 -6.76 -17.25
N THR A 16 -2.66 -5.97 -16.39
CA THR A 16 -2.16 -4.73 -15.81
C THR A 16 -2.41 -4.74 -14.30
N LEU A 17 -1.93 -3.72 -13.59
CA LEU A 17 -2.26 -3.54 -12.17
C LEU A 17 -3.79 -3.46 -12.00
N GLY A 18 -4.35 -4.28 -11.11
CA GLY A 18 -5.76 -4.23 -10.72
C GLY A 18 -5.96 -3.44 -9.41
N SER A 19 -5.08 -3.67 -8.43
CA SER A 19 -5.10 -2.97 -7.15
C SER A 19 -3.71 -2.99 -6.51
N CYS A 20 -3.39 -2.01 -5.67
CA CYS A 20 -2.23 -2.05 -4.78
C CYS A 20 -2.55 -1.36 -3.46
N VAL A 21 -2.33 -2.05 -2.34
CA VAL A 21 -2.48 -1.52 -0.98
C VAL A 21 -1.12 -1.46 -0.34
N ILE A 22 -0.76 -0.32 0.23
CA ILE A 22 0.52 -0.08 0.90
C ILE A 22 0.22 0.38 2.32
N LEU A 23 0.76 -0.33 3.31
CA LEU A 23 0.76 0.05 4.72
C LEU A 23 2.19 0.33 5.15
N GLY A 24 2.45 1.50 5.72
CA GLY A 24 3.77 1.84 6.24
C GLY A 24 3.73 2.64 7.52
N ALA A 25 4.82 2.58 8.28
CA ALA A 25 5.04 3.35 9.50
C ALA A 25 6.50 3.84 9.53
N SER A 26 6.70 5.08 9.96
CA SER A 26 8.05 5.66 10.12
C SER A 26 8.85 4.92 11.20
N SER A 27 8.17 4.35 12.19
CA SER A 27 8.76 3.36 13.08
C SER A 27 7.69 2.39 13.60
N ALA A 28 8.08 1.16 13.87
CA ALA A 28 7.27 0.09 14.44
C ALA A 28 8.05 -0.60 15.57
N GLY A 29 7.41 -0.78 16.73
CA GLY A 29 8.03 -1.45 17.87
C GLY A 29 7.04 -1.78 18.97
N SER A 30 7.35 -2.79 19.78
CA SER A 30 6.57 -3.09 20.99
C SER A 30 6.94 -2.11 22.09
N ASP A 31 5.97 -1.51 22.76
CA ASP A 31 6.23 -0.66 23.93
C ASP A 31 6.60 -1.56 25.13
N GLY A 32 7.87 -1.97 25.17
CA GLY A 32 8.41 -2.92 26.13
C GLY A 32 9.92 -2.79 26.23
N ALA A 33 10.37 -1.99 27.20
CA ALA A 33 11.76 -1.68 27.60
C ALA A 33 12.43 -0.51 26.84
N GLY A 34 12.20 0.70 27.34
CA GLY A 34 12.89 1.91 26.89
C GLY A 34 12.57 3.17 27.69
N ALA A 35 12.60 3.12 29.03
CA ALA A 35 12.76 4.34 29.82
C ALA A 35 14.16 4.93 29.52
N GLY A 36 14.23 5.84 28.54
CA GLY A 36 15.47 6.44 28.06
C GLY A 36 15.20 7.80 27.42
N THR A 37 15.10 8.82 28.26
CA THR A 37 15.17 10.26 27.95
C THR A 37 14.25 10.77 26.83
N ALA A 38 13.03 11.14 27.22
CA ALA A 38 12.31 12.20 26.50
C ALA A 38 13.19 13.46 26.46
N PRO A 39 13.38 14.14 25.31
CA PRO A 39 13.80 15.53 25.37
C PRO A 39 12.66 16.30 26.03
N VAL A 40 12.99 17.10 27.04
CA VAL A 40 12.05 18.06 27.63
C VAL A 40 11.66 19.03 26.51
N VAL A 41 10.53 18.75 25.86
CA VAL A 41 9.84 19.73 25.03
C VAL A 41 8.86 20.46 25.92
N ASP A 42 9.08 21.77 25.94
CA ASP A 42 8.32 22.81 26.60
C ASP A 42 6.80 22.57 26.51
N SER A 43 6.12 22.80 27.64
CA SER A 43 4.69 22.60 27.81
C SER A 43 3.91 23.70 27.08
N GLY A 44 3.82 23.57 25.77
CA GLY A 44 2.81 24.22 24.95
C GLY A 44 1.52 23.40 25.00
N HIS A 45 0.54 23.86 25.77
CA HIS A 45 -0.80 23.30 25.85
C HIS A 45 -1.47 23.41 24.47
N GLY A 46 -1.30 22.38 23.64
CA GLY A 46 -2.04 22.18 22.40
C GLY A 46 -2.69 20.81 22.50
N GLU A 47 -4.00 20.79 22.74
CA GLU A 47 -4.83 19.62 22.50
C GLU A 47 -4.43 19.01 21.14
N PRO A 48 -4.29 17.69 20.99
CA PRO A 48 -4.18 17.11 19.67
C PRO A 48 -5.48 17.48 18.95
N ASP A 49 -5.38 18.40 18.00
CA ASP A 49 -6.48 18.77 17.13
C ASP A 49 -6.93 17.48 16.42
N ASP A 50 -8.02 16.88 16.92
CA ASP A 50 -8.69 15.70 16.37
C ASP A 50 -9.39 16.02 15.04
N SER A 51 -8.91 17.04 14.31
CA SER A 51 -9.36 17.40 12.97
C SER A 51 -9.08 16.30 11.94
N GLY A 52 -8.43 15.21 12.34
CA GLY A 52 -8.07 14.08 11.48
C GLY A 52 -7.17 14.50 10.31
N SER A 53 -6.57 15.69 10.38
CA SER A 53 -5.74 16.26 9.34
C SER A 53 -4.27 15.88 9.54
N ILE A 54 -3.53 15.83 8.44
CA ILE A 54 -2.09 15.58 8.45
C ILE A 54 -1.38 16.78 9.12
N PRO A 55 -0.60 16.58 10.21
CA PRO A 55 0.12 17.66 10.88
C PRO A 55 1.15 18.33 9.97
N GLU A 56 1.38 19.64 10.14
CA GLU A 56 2.33 20.41 9.32
C GLU A 56 3.75 19.80 9.32
N SER A 57 4.15 19.22 10.45
CA SER A 57 5.43 18.52 10.60
C SER A 57 5.62 17.37 9.62
N PHE A 58 4.55 16.75 9.14
CA PHE A 58 4.61 15.69 8.13
C PHE A 58 5.17 16.20 6.78
N TYR A 59 4.85 17.44 6.42
CA TYR A 59 5.29 18.07 5.18
C TYR A 59 6.73 18.60 5.29
N THR A 60 7.08 19.18 6.44
CA THR A 60 8.38 19.85 6.65
C THR A 60 9.50 18.89 7.04
N ASN A 61 9.20 17.79 7.74
CA ASN A 61 10.21 16.82 8.21
C ASN A 61 10.50 15.70 7.20
N GLY A 62 10.11 15.86 5.93
CA GLY A 62 10.33 14.85 4.89
C GLY A 62 9.41 13.61 5.00
N GLY A 63 8.40 13.63 5.87
CA GLY A 63 7.43 12.55 6.03
C GLY A 63 6.70 12.26 4.71
N LEU A 64 6.18 13.30 4.05
CA LEU A 64 5.56 13.15 2.73
C LEU A 64 6.53 12.58 1.68
N LYS A 65 7.77 13.07 1.65
CA LYS A 65 8.80 12.58 0.71
C LYS A 65 9.05 11.08 0.89
N LEU A 66 9.10 10.61 2.13
CA LEU A 66 9.26 9.19 2.44
C LEU A 66 8.06 8.35 1.93
N ARG A 67 6.83 8.85 2.09
CA ARG A 67 5.63 8.16 1.55
C ARG A 67 5.62 8.10 0.04
N VAL A 68 6.05 9.17 -0.64
CA VAL A 68 6.21 9.18 -2.10
C VAL A 68 7.21 8.12 -2.54
N VAL A 69 8.37 8.03 -1.88
CA VAL A 69 9.38 7.00 -2.17
C VAL A 69 8.81 5.59 -1.97
N TRP A 70 8.12 5.33 -0.85
CA TRP A 70 7.50 4.03 -0.60
C TRP A 70 6.48 3.65 -1.66
N THR A 71 5.61 4.58 -2.06
CA THR A 71 4.61 4.33 -3.10
C THR A 71 5.27 3.99 -4.43
N ILE A 72 6.23 4.81 -4.89
CA ILE A 72 6.92 4.59 -6.17
C ILE A 72 7.71 3.28 -6.13
N SER A 73 8.48 3.03 -5.08
CA SER A 73 9.27 1.81 -4.93
C SER A 73 8.41 0.55 -4.89
N SER A 74 7.26 0.58 -4.20
CA SER A 74 6.35 -0.56 -4.13
C SER A 74 5.73 -0.87 -5.50
N LEU A 75 5.24 0.15 -6.22
CA LEU A 75 4.69 -0.03 -7.57
C LEU A 75 5.74 -0.56 -8.55
N ILE A 76 6.96 -0.03 -8.49
CA ILE A 76 8.11 -0.49 -9.26
C ILE A 76 8.41 -1.97 -8.96
N ALA A 77 8.43 -2.35 -7.69
CA ALA A 77 8.76 -3.71 -7.28
C ALA A 77 7.65 -4.70 -7.69
N ALA A 78 6.39 -4.27 -7.61
CA ALA A 78 5.24 -5.05 -8.04
C ALA A 78 5.23 -5.24 -9.57
N SER A 79 5.45 -4.17 -10.35
CA SER A 79 5.47 -4.23 -11.82
C SER A 79 6.63 -5.04 -12.38
N ALA A 80 7.78 -5.07 -11.69
CA ALA A 80 8.91 -5.93 -12.02
C ALA A 80 8.60 -7.41 -11.76
N ARG A 81 8.00 -7.75 -10.61
CA ARG A 81 7.55 -9.13 -10.31
C ARG A 81 6.54 -9.60 -11.36
N HIS A 82 5.59 -8.74 -11.72
CA HIS A 82 4.61 -9.03 -12.75
C HIS A 82 5.25 -9.38 -14.11
N TYR A 83 6.20 -8.55 -14.55
CA TYR A 83 6.95 -8.78 -15.80
C TYR A 83 7.73 -10.11 -15.78
N LEU A 84 8.42 -10.41 -14.68
CA LEU A 84 9.23 -11.62 -14.54
C LEU A 84 8.40 -12.91 -14.48
N LEU A 85 7.17 -12.85 -13.98
CA LEU A 85 6.27 -13.99 -13.89
C LEU A 85 5.63 -14.38 -15.22
N GLN A 86 5.60 -13.47 -16.21
CA GLN A 86 4.92 -13.69 -17.48
C GLN A 86 5.32 -15.01 -18.17
N PRO A 87 6.61 -15.35 -18.35
CA PRO A 87 6.99 -16.61 -19.00
C PRO A 87 6.56 -17.84 -18.18
N ILE A 88 6.66 -17.77 -16.84
CA ILE A 88 6.27 -18.86 -15.95
C ILE A 88 4.76 -19.12 -16.07
N ILE A 89 3.93 -18.08 -16.06
CA ILE A 89 2.48 -18.18 -16.21
C ILE A 89 2.08 -18.67 -17.61
N ALA A 90 2.83 -18.26 -18.63
CA ALA A 90 2.63 -18.72 -20.00
C ALA A 90 2.89 -20.22 -20.15
N ASP A 91 3.91 -20.76 -19.49
CA ASP A 91 4.28 -22.17 -19.57
C ASP A 91 3.38 -23.09 -18.71
N HIS A 92 2.83 -22.57 -17.60
CA HIS A 92 2.03 -23.35 -16.66
C HIS A 92 0.52 -23.09 -16.84
N LYS A 93 -0.08 -23.73 -17.86
CA LYS A 93 -1.51 -23.53 -18.21
C LYS A 93 -2.52 -24.00 -17.14
N THR A 94 -2.12 -24.92 -16.26
CA THR A 94 -2.95 -25.45 -15.17
C THR A 94 -2.90 -24.59 -13.90
N LEU A 95 -2.07 -23.56 -13.85
CA LEU A 95 -1.98 -22.66 -12.69
C LEU A 95 -3.28 -21.88 -12.53
N GLU A 96 -3.89 -22.00 -11.35
CA GLU A 96 -5.19 -21.37 -11.00
C GLU A 96 -5.08 -20.23 -9.99
N SER A 97 -3.97 -20.11 -9.28
CA SER A 97 -3.67 -18.98 -8.39
C SER A 97 -2.16 -18.80 -8.28
N LEU A 98 -1.73 -17.59 -7.97
CA LEU A 98 -0.33 -17.26 -7.76
C LEU A 98 -0.22 -16.22 -6.65
N ASP A 99 0.61 -16.52 -5.64
CA ASP A 99 1.07 -15.55 -4.65
C ASP A 99 2.61 -15.54 -4.66
N LEU A 100 3.21 -14.38 -4.90
CA LEU A 100 4.65 -14.17 -4.88
C LEU A 100 5.01 -13.14 -3.81
N THR A 101 5.70 -13.59 -2.76
CA THR A 101 6.20 -12.72 -1.69
C THR A 101 7.73 -12.68 -1.65
N ASP A 102 8.30 -11.58 -1.15
CA ASP A 102 9.74 -11.52 -0.87
C ASP A 102 10.12 -12.22 0.43
N ALA A 103 11.42 -12.41 0.65
CA ALA A 103 11.95 -13.14 1.81
C ALA A 103 11.55 -12.49 3.14
N ASP A 104 11.36 -11.18 3.16
CA ASP A 104 11.03 -10.39 4.35
C ASP A 104 9.51 -10.26 4.56
N GLY A 105 8.69 -10.77 3.63
CA GLY A 105 7.23 -10.65 3.65
C GLY A 105 6.75 -9.20 3.56
N GLN A 106 7.57 -8.29 3.03
CA GLN A 106 7.22 -6.89 2.83
C GLN A 106 6.23 -6.75 1.68
N GLY A 107 6.56 -7.34 0.53
CA GLY A 107 5.77 -7.24 -0.68
C GLY A 107 5.11 -8.54 -1.08
N MET A 108 3.88 -8.45 -1.57
CA MET A 108 3.14 -9.57 -2.14
C MET A 108 2.48 -9.17 -3.46
N LEU A 109 2.75 -9.91 -4.52
CA LEU A 109 1.96 -9.90 -5.75
C LEU A 109 1.03 -11.11 -5.73
N THR A 110 -0.25 -10.91 -6.03
CA THR A 110 -1.23 -12.01 -6.15
C THR A 110 -1.97 -11.97 -7.48
N MET A 111 -2.40 -13.15 -7.93
CA MET A 111 -3.26 -13.35 -9.09
C MET A 111 -4.23 -14.50 -8.83
N ASP A 112 -5.51 -14.25 -9.11
CA ASP A 112 -6.54 -15.28 -9.14
C ASP A 112 -6.60 -16.00 -10.50
N LYS A 113 -7.51 -16.97 -10.60
CA LYS A 113 -7.71 -17.77 -11.82
C LYS A 113 -8.06 -16.91 -13.03
N TRP A 114 -8.91 -15.90 -12.85
CA TRP A 114 -9.37 -15.05 -13.95
C TRP A 114 -8.24 -14.15 -14.43
N GLN A 115 -7.51 -13.53 -13.52
CA GLN A 115 -6.35 -12.69 -13.78
C GLN A 115 -5.23 -13.46 -14.51
N LEU A 116 -4.97 -14.71 -14.12
CA LEU A 116 -4.03 -15.57 -14.83
C LEU A 116 -4.49 -15.90 -16.26
N GLN A 117 -5.80 -16.05 -16.50
CA GLN A 117 -6.32 -16.24 -17.85
C GLN A 117 -6.23 -14.96 -18.67
N GLU A 118 -6.58 -13.81 -18.08
CA GLU A 118 -6.45 -12.50 -18.73
C GLU A 118 -5.02 -12.28 -19.22
N LEU A 119 -4.02 -12.49 -18.36
CA LEU A 119 -2.61 -12.32 -18.69
C LEU A 119 -2.14 -13.27 -19.81
N ARG A 120 -2.69 -14.49 -19.89
CA ARG A 120 -2.36 -15.44 -20.96
C ARG A 120 -2.91 -15.01 -22.32
N VAL A 121 -4.09 -14.38 -22.34
CA VAL A 121 -4.74 -13.89 -23.56
C VAL A 121 -4.18 -12.54 -23.99
N ARG A 122 -3.91 -11.67 -23.02
CA ARG A 122 -3.34 -10.34 -23.19
C ARG A 122 -2.06 -10.23 -22.36
N PRO A 123 -0.90 -10.63 -22.93
CA PRO A 123 0.38 -10.54 -22.23
C PRO A 123 0.77 -9.10 -21.90
N VAL A 124 1.72 -8.97 -20.99
CA VAL A 124 2.25 -7.68 -20.52
C VAL A 124 2.68 -6.80 -21.69
N SER A 125 2.16 -5.58 -21.74
CA SER A 125 2.78 -4.51 -22.53
C SER A 125 4.04 -4.06 -21.78
N ALA A 126 5.18 -4.58 -22.23
CA ALA A 126 6.47 -4.25 -21.64
C ALA A 126 6.86 -2.83 -22.04
N SER A 127 7.35 -2.04 -21.07
CA SER A 127 8.11 -0.85 -21.39
C SER A 127 9.43 -1.30 -22.03
N VAL A 128 9.69 -0.83 -23.26
CA VAL A 128 10.72 -1.33 -24.18
C VAL A 128 12.12 -1.37 -23.55
N ASP A 129 12.40 -0.53 -22.54
CA ASP A 129 13.72 -0.37 -21.94
C ASP A 129 13.81 -0.70 -20.43
N SER A 130 12.71 -0.98 -19.72
CA SER A 130 12.74 -0.96 -18.24
C SER A 130 12.52 -2.31 -17.52
N HIS A 131 12.34 -3.42 -18.27
CA HIS A 131 12.04 -4.76 -17.71
C HIS A 131 10.89 -4.73 -16.68
N ARG A 132 9.88 -3.88 -16.94
CA ARG A 132 8.73 -3.66 -16.07
C ARG A 132 7.46 -3.57 -16.89
N THR A 133 6.35 -3.90 -16.24
CA THR A 133 5.01 -3.70 -16.78
C THR A 133 4.66 -2.22 -16.79
N LEU A 134 4.09 -1.73 -17.89
CA LEU A 134 3.51 -0.38 -17.94
C LEU A 134 2.34 -0.28 -16.95
N MET A 135 2.31 0.78 -16.16
CA MET A 135 1.22 1.05 -15.24
C MET A 135 0.16 1.92 -15.93
N PRO A 136 -1.14 1.57 -15.79
CA PRO A 136 -2.21 2.44 -16.28
C PRO A 136 -2.22 3.75 -15.49
N ALA A 137 -3.04 4.72 -15.91
CA ALA A 137 -3.37 5.83 -15.02
C ALA A 137 -4.03 5.29 -13.75
N LEU A 138 -3.66 5.84 -12.59
CA LEU A 138 -4.01 5.33 -11.27
C LEU A 138 -4.74 6.40 -10.45
N SER A 139 -5.77 5.97 -9.72
CA SER A 139 -6.37 6.72 -8.62
C SER A 139 -5.78 6.21 -7.30
N MET A 140 -5.37 7.14 -6.44
CA MET A 140 -4.79 6.85 -5.14
C MET A 140 -5.59 7.52 -4.03
N GLN A 141 -5.79 6.78 -2.94
CA GLN A 141 -6.35 7.26 -1.69
C GLN A 141 -5.33 7.05 -0.57
N LEU A 142 -5.15 8.06 0.27
CA LEU A 142 -4.19 8.05 1.37
C LEU A 142 -4.90 8.36 2.70
N TRP A 143 -4.53 7.59 3.73
CA TRP A 143 -4.92 7.81 5.13
C TRP A 143 -3.67 7.91 5.99
N TYR A 144 -3.72 8.75 7.01
CA TYR A 144 -2.60 9.00 7.89
C TYR A 144 -3.05 9.15 9.35
N VAL A 145 -2.26 8.58 10.28
CA VAL A 145 -2.37 8.83 11.72
C VAL A 145 -0.97 8.98 12.31
N PRO A 146 -0.73 9.97 13.19
CA PRO A 146 0.57 10.16 13.84
C PRO A 146 1.07 8.95 14.65
N CYS A 147 0.16 8.21 15.30
CA CYS A 147 0.48 7.03 16.08
C CYS A 147 -0.73 6.09 16.15
N ILE A 148 -0.51 4.78 15.93
CA ILE A 148 -1.50 3.72 16.14
C ILE A 148 -0.91 2.70 17.09
N GLU A 149 -1.61 2.46 18.19
CA GLU A 149 -1.32 1.34 19.09
C GLU A 149 -2.24 0.17 18.73
N LEU A 150 -1.64 -0.97 18.41
CA LEU A 150 -2.35 -2.20 18.03
C LEU A 150 -2.49 -3.13 19.24
N PRO A 151 -3.52 -4.00 19.24
CA PRO A 151 -3.61 -5.08 20.20
C PRO A 151 -2.31 -5.89 20.24
N GLY A 152 -1.79 -6.16 21.44
CA GLY A 152 -0.50 -6.81 21.63
C GLY A 152 0.68 -5.85 21.82
N GLY A 153 0.44 -4.55 21.91
CA GLY A 153 1.44 -3.54 22.30
C GLY A 153 2.37 -3.07 21.18
N LEU A 154 2.07 -3.43 19.93
CA LEU A 154 2.79 -2.93 18.76
C LEU A 154 2.34 -1.50 18.45
N VAL A 155 3.28 -0.57 18.44
CA VAL A 155 3.05 0.85 18.14
C VAL A 155 3.60 1.17 16.76
N LEU A 156 2.77 1.80 15.92
CA LEU A 156 3.10 2.28 14.58
C LEU A 156 3.11 3.81 14.55
N ASN A 157 4.30 4.40 14.50
CA ASN A 157 4.45 5.85 14.41
C ASN A 157 4.41 6.31 12.95
N GLY A 158 3.68 7.40 12.69
CA GLY A 158 3.43 7.92 11.35
C GLY A 158 2.74 6.90 10.45
N ALA A 159 1.80 6.11 10.97
CA ALA A 159 1.10 5.10 10.20
C ALA A 159 0.41 5.71 8.97
N THR A 160 0.61 5.10 7.81
CA THR A 160 0.08 5.55 6.52
C THR A 160 -0.45 4.37 5.75
N LEU A 161 -1.67 4.49 5.24
CA LEU A 161 -2.27 3.56 4.31
C LEU A 161 -2.44 4.26 2.96
N VAL A 162 -2.05 3.59 1.88
CA VAL A 162 -2.29 4.04 0.50
C VAL A 162 -3.02 2.93 -0.23
N ALA A 163 -4.18 3.23 -0.80
CA ALA A 163 -4.93 2.34 -1.68
C ALA A 163 -4.87 2.89 -3.10
N ILE A 164 -4.50 2.03 -4.05
CA ILE A 164 -4.22 2.39 -5.43
C ILE A 164 -5.03 1.46 -6.33
N LYS A 165 -5.75 2.03 -7.30
CA LYS A 165 -6.46 1.29 -8.34
C LYS A 165 -6.31 2.01 -9.67
N PRO A 166 -6.50 1.36 -10.83
CA PRO A 166 -6.63 2.06 -12.10
C PRO A 166 -7.66 3.20 -12.01
N SER A 167 -7.35 4.34 -12.60
CA SER A 167 -8.34 5.41 -12.80
C SER A 167 -9.33 4.94 -13.85
N ASP A 168 -10.63 5.08 -13.60
CA ASP A 168 -11.67 4.71 -14.55
C ASP A 168 -11.60 5.56 -15.82
N GLU A 169 -10.87 5.10 -16.84
CA GLU A 169 -11.07 5.58 -18.21
C GLU A 169 -11.98 4.59 -18.94
N ALA A 170 -13.28 4.94 -18.96
CA ALA A 170 -14.35 4.37 -19.77
C ALA A 170 -14.82 2.93 -19.47
N THR A 171 -15.74 2.81 -18.52
CA THR A 171 -17.01 2.07 -18.77
C THR A 171 -18.09 2.58 -17.83
N MET A 172 -19.16 3.15 -18.40
CA MET A 172 -20.46 3.21 -17.72
C MET A 172 -20.81 1.79 -17.28
N ASP A 173 -20.90 1.54 -15.98
CA ASP A 173 -22.12 1.04 -15.37
C ASP A 173 -21.95 0.76 -13.87
N THR A 174 -23.03 1.05 -13.16
CA THR A 174 -23.39 0.56 -11.83
C THR A 174 -22.93 1.38 -10.61
N VAL A 175 -23.89 2.19 -10.15
CA VAL A 175 -24.12 2.53 -8.73
C VAL A 175 -23.81 1.32 -7.84
N GLY A 176 -22.74 1.39 -7.04
CA GLY A 176 -22.23 0.25 -6.30
C GLY A 176 -21.61 0.62 -4.96
N ASN A 177 -22.48 0.90 -3.98
CA ASN A 177 -22.32 0.57 -2.56
C ASN A 177 -20.94 0.86 -1.91
N GLY A 178 -20.81 2.00 -1.21
CA GLY A 178 -19.59 2.39 -0.50
C GLY A 178 -19.07 1.41 0.58
N ALA A 179 -19.80 0.34 0.87
CA ALA A 179 -19.36 -0.76 1.73
C ALA A 179 -18.43 -1.76 1.01
N THR A 180 -18.55 -1.93 -0.31
CA THR A 180 -17.71 -2.86 -1.10
C THR A 180 -16.34 -2.27 -1.42
N GLU A 181 -16.22 -0.95 -1.42
CA GLU A 181 -14.99 -0.24 -1.82
C GLU A 181 -13.83 -0.45 -0.82
N SER A 182 -14.12 -0.81 0.43
CA SER A 182 -13.09 -1.02 1.47
C SER A 182 -12.70 -2.48 1.72
N ALA A 183 -13.45 -3.46 1.17
CA ALA A 183 -13.24 -4.87 1.47
C ALA A 183 -11.85 -5.36 1.01
N TRP A 184 -11.49 -5.07 -0.23
CA TRP A 184 -10.17 -5.43 -0.78
C TRP A 184 -9.01 -4.75 -0.04
N ILE A 185 -9.23 -3.56 0.54
CA ILE A 185 -8.25 -2.86 1.36
C ILE A 185 -8.06 -3.58 2.71
N LEU A 186 -9.17 -3.97 3.36
CA LEU A 186 -9.15 -4.69 4.63
C LEU A 186 -8.54 -6.11 4.50
N ASP A 187 -8.80 -6.78 3.38
CA ASP A 187 -8.31 -8.13 3.10
C ASP A 187 -6.88 -8.14 2.54
N ALA A 188 -6.23 -6.97 2.47
CA ALA A 188 -4.88 -6.86 1.92
C ALA A 188 -3.80 -7.45 2.84
N PHE A 189 -4.03 -7.44 4.16
CA PHE A 189 -3.06 -7.90 5.13
C PHE A 189 -3.70 -8.79 6.20
N GLU A 190 -2.89 -9.62 6.83
CA GLU A 190 -3.25 -10.40 8.02
C GLU A 190 -3.03 -9.59 9.31
N GLU A 191 -3.47 -10.13 10.44
CA GLU A 191 -3.20 -9.51 11.75
C GLU A 191 -1.69 -9.47 12.06
N PRO A 192 -1.21 -8.42 12.77
CA PRO A 192 -1.96 -7.31 13.37
C PRO A 192 -2.25 -6.15 12.40
N TYR A 193 -1.81 -6.26 11.14
CA TYR A 193 -1.85 -5.17 10.16
C TYR A 193 -3.25 -4.92 9.60
N ARG A 194 -4.11 -5.94 9.53
CA ARG A 194 -5.54 -5.78 9.22
C ARG A 194 -6.22 -4.84 10.21
N THR A 195 -5.95 -4.99 11.50
CA THR A 195 -6.45 -4.06 12.53
C THR A 195 -5.97 -2.64 12.28
N ALA A 196 -4.68 -2.45 11.94
CA ALA A 196 -4.14 -1.13 11.61
C ALA A 196 -4.87 -0.48 10.42
N VAL A 197 -5.13 -1.26 9.36
CA VAL A 197 -5.88 -0.81 8.18
C VAL A 197 -7.30 -0.38 8.56
N SER A 198 -8.00 -1.18 9.36
CA SER A 198 -9.35 -0.84 9.85
C SER A 198 -9.38 0.47 10.65
N MET A 199 -8.34 0.74 11.45
CA MET A 199 -8.21 2.00 12.18
C MET A 199 -7.90 3.18 11.26
N LEU A 200 -7.07 2.99 10.23
CA LEU A 200 -6.72 4.02 9.24
C LEU A 200 -7.91 4.41 8.36
N LEU A 201 -8.73 3.44 7.92
CA LEU A 201 -9.90 3.69 7.07
C LEU A 201 -10.98 4.56 7.74
N LYS A 202 -10.97 4.69 9.07
CA LYS A 202 -11.88 5.57 9.82
C LYS A 202 -11.41 7.04 9.83
N ARG A 203 -10.24 7.33 9.26
CA ARG A 203 -9.61 8.65 9.27
C ARG A 203 -9.90 9.39 7.97
N ARG A 204 -9.49 10.65 7.93
CA ARG A 204 -9.64 11.49 6.74
C ARG A 204 -8.86 10.89 5.57
N THR A 205 -9.53 10.80 4.43
CA THR A 205 -8.95 10.35 3.15
C THR A 205 -8.43 11.55 2.34
N TYR A 206 -7.30 11.36 1.68
CA TYR A 206 -6.72 12.27 0.70
C TYR A 206 -6.62 11.58 -0.64
N SER A 207 -7.13 12.19 -1.71
CA SER A 207 -7.13 11.60 -3.06
C SER A 207 -6.07 12.23 -3.95
N LEU A 208 -5.43 11.42 -4.79
CA LEU A 208 -4.46 11.83 -5.80
C LEU A 208 -4.65 11.02 -7.08
N GLU A 209 -4.47 11.64 -8.24
CA GLU A 209 -4.41 10.94 -9.53
C GLU A 209 -2.97 10.92 -10.04
N MET A 210 -2.61 9.82 -10.70
CA MET A 210 -1.31 9.65 -11.32
C MET A 210 -1.51 9.15 -12.76
N ASN A 211 -0.89 9.84 -13.71
CA ASN A 211 -0.93 9.44 -15.11
C ASN A 211 -0.19 8.10 -15.33
N SER A 212 -0.45 7.46 -16.48
CA SER A 212 0.26 6.25 -16.87
C SER A 212 1.77 6.46 -16.97
N PHE A 213 2.55 5.43 -16.62
CA PHE A 213 4.01 5.47 -16.58
C PHE A 213 4.66 4.08 -16.72
#